data_AF-A0A963NQ33-F1
#
_entry.id   AF-A0A963NQ33-F1
#
_cell.length_a   1.000
_cell.length_b   1.000
_cell.length_c   1.000
_cell.angle_alpha   90.00
_cell.angle_beta   90.00
_cell.angle_gamma   90.00
#
_symmetry.space_group_name_H-M   'P 1'
#
loop_
_entity.id
_entity.type
_entity.pdbx_description
1 polymer ?
#
loop_
_entity_poly.entity_id
_entity_poly.type
_entity_poly.pdbx_seq_one_letter_code
_entity_poly.pdbx_strand_id
1 'polypeptide(L)'
;MDTTKKFANQIFLSLFMTKTGAYTEEEFDTAYDTFKQNGKPLIYTYFKDAQISTTKVNLNDLQSLRAFQDKLKAKGHFWTEYNSTEHPKQHFRDQIDKLLDEGKI
;
A
#
# COMPACT_ATOMS: atom_id res chain seq x y z
N MET A 1 4.73 30.22 19.70
CA MET A 1 5.03 28.78 19.69
C MET A 1 4.09 28.17 18.66
N ASP A 2 4.59 28.02 17.45
CA ASP A 2 3.81 27.69 16.26
C ASP A 2 3.52 26.18 16.27
N THR A 3 2.35 25.80 16.78
CA THR A 3 1.86 24.41 16.72
C THR A 3 1.09 24.20 15.43
N THR A 4 1.73 24.43 14.28
CA THR A 4 1.27 23.84 13.03
C THR A 4 1.68 22.37 13.03
N LYS A 5 0.94 21.53 13.76
CA LYS A 5 1.07 20.07 13.70
C LYS A 5 0.56 19.65 12.31
N LYS A 6 1.46 19.63 11.34
CA LYS A 6 1.19 19.20 9.96
C LYS A 6 0.90 17.69 9.99
N PHE A 7 -0.37 17.32 10.14
CA PHE A 7 -0.86 15.94 10.02
C PHE A 7 -0.94 15.46 8.56
N ALA A 8 -0.42 16.23 7.61
CA ALA A 8 -0.51 15.90 6.19
C ALA A 8 0.42 14.71 5.86
N ASN A 9 -0.20 13.54 5.71
CA ASN A 9 0.31 12.30 5.11
C ASN A 9 1.39 11.54 5.91
N GLN A 10 1.02 11.07 7.11
CA GLN A 10 1.84 10.13 7.89
C GLN A 10 1.87 8.71 7.29
N ILE A 11 0.81 8.32 6.58
CA ILE A 11 0.56 6.96 6.12
C ILE A 11 0.00 6.99 4.69
N PHE A 12 0.48 6.07 3.86
CA PHE A 12 -0.05 5.73 2.55
C PHE A 12 -0.51 4.28 2.58
N LEU A 13 -1.77 4.02 2.19
CA LEU A 13 -2.38 2.69 2.19
C LEU A 13 -2.88 2.36 0.78
N SER A 14 -2.46 1.22 0.24
CA SER A 14 -2.87 0.74 -1.08
C SER A 14 -3.43 -0.69 -1.00
N LEU A 15 -4.58 -0.92 -1.62
CA LEU A 15 -5.29 -2.19 -1.66
C LEU A 15 -5.56 -2.58 -3.11
N PHE A 16 -5.03 -3.73 -3.53
CA PHE A 16 -5.17 -4.23 -4.89
C PHE A 16 -5.86 -5.59 -4.89
N MET A 17 -6.59 -5.89 -5.97
CA MET A 17 -7.19 -7.21 -6.20
C MET A 17 -6.80 -7.75 -7.58
N THR A 18 -7.39 -7.24 -8.66
CA THR A 18 -7.11 -7.74 -10.02
C THR A 18 -6.33 -6.78 -10.90
N LYS A 19 -6.20 -5.50 -10.51
CA LYS A 19 -5.56 -4.46 -11.33
C LYS A 19 -4.92 -3.36 -10.49
N THR A 20 -4.02 -2.63 -11.13
CA THR A 20 -3.45 -1.38 -10.65
C THR A 20 -3.98 -0.26 -11.53
N GLY A 21 -4.57 0.79 -10.96
CA GLY A 21 -4.95 1.98 -11.73
C GLY A 21 -3.72 2.84 -12.03
N ALA A 22 -3.65 3.47 -13.21
CA ALA A 22 -2.52 4.32 -13.60
C ALA A 22 -2.25 5.44 -12.58
N TYR A 23 -3.31 6.05 -12.04
CA TYR A 23 -3.20 7.08 -11.00
C TYR A 23 -2.64 6.53 -9.67
N THR A 24 -2.90 5.26 -9.36
CA THR A 24 -2.44 4.64 -8.11
C THR A 24 -0.94 4.36 -8.12
N GLU A 25 -0.34 4.13 -9.30
CA GLU A 25 1.10 3.93 -9.43
C GLU A 25 1.88 5.24 -9.23
N GLU A 26 1.40 6.34 -9.79
CA GLU A 26 2.01 7.67 -9.63
C GLU A 26 1.94 8.15 -8.16
N GLU A 27 0.80 7.94 -7.51
CA GLU A 27 0.63 8.22 -6.08
C GLU A 27 1.57 7.37 -5.22
N PHE A 28 1.75 6.09 -5.57
CA PHE A 28 2.72 5.23 -4.90
C PHE A 28 4.15 5.72 -5.07
N ASP A 29 4.57 6.07 -6.30
CA ASP A 29 5.92 6.55 -6.55
C ASP A 29 6.21 7.83 -5.77
N THR A 30 5.26 8.76 -5.76
CA THR A 30 5.36 10.01 -4.99
C THR A 30 5.49 9.73 -3.49
N ALA A 31 4.68 8.81 -2.95
CA ALA A 31 4.76 8.40 -1.55
C ALA A 31 6.10 7.71 -1.23
N TYR A 32 6.56 6.81 -2.10
CA TYR A 32 7.80 6.07 -1.95
C TYR A 32 9.02 6.97 -1.99
N ASP A 33 9.10 7.89 -2.95
CA ASP A 33 10.21 8.83 -3.06
C ASP A 33 10.25 9.78 -1.86
N THR A 34 9.09 10.21 -1.35
CA THR A 34 8.98 10.99 -0.11
C THR A 34 9.44 10.16 1.11
N PHE A 35 9.05 8.89 1.19
CA PHE A 35 9.47 7.97 2.25
C PHE A 35 10.99 7.76 2.25
N LYS A 36 11.60 7.62 1.07
CA LYS A 36 13.06 7.48 0.95
C LYS A 36 13.82 8.71 1.42
N GLN A 37 13.26 9.90 1.26
CA GLN A 37 13.88 11.15 1.69
C GLN A 37 13.70 11.39 3.20
N ASN A 38 12.48 11.16 3.71
CA ASN A 38 12.07 11.70 5.02
C ASN A 38 11.61 10.62 6.01
N GLY A 39 11.58 9.34 5.61
CA GLY A 39 11.05 8.23 6.40
C GLY A 39 9.52 8.21 6.52
N LYS A 40 8.81 9.09 5.79
CA LYS A 40 7.34 9.22 5.79
C LYS A 40 6.83 9.57 4.39
N PRO A 41 5.60 9.19 4.00
CA PRO A 41 4.63 8.39 4.78
C PRO A 41 5.08 6.95 4.99
N LEU A 42 4.60 6.29 6.04
CA LEU A 42 4.68 4.83 6.15
C LEU A 42 3.78 4.20 5.09
N ILE A 43 4.33 3.29 4.30
CA ILE A 43 3.67 2.76 3.11
C ILE A 43 3.22 1.32 3.37
N TYR A 44 1.91 1.10 3.33
CA TYR A 44 1.31 -0.22 3.43
C TYR A 44 0.67 -0.61 2.10
N THR A 45 1.06 -1.77 1.59
CA THR A 45 0.55 -2.31 0.32
C THR A 45 0.00 -3.70 0.52
N TYR A 46 -1.23 -3.91 0.04
CA TYR A 46 -1.95 -5.16 0.20
C TYR A 46 -2.43 -5.70 -1.15
N PHE A 47 -2.19 -6.98 -1.40
CA PHE A 47 -2.71 -7.68 -2.57
C PHE A 47 -3.71 -8.75 -2.15
N LYS A 48 -4.88 -8.78 -2.79
CA LYS A 48 -5.86 -9.81 -2.52
C LYS A 48 -5.42 -11.11 -3.18
N ASP A 49 -5.28 -12.16 -2.39
CA ASP A 49 -5.21 -13.53 -2.89
C ASP A 49 -6.63 -14.02 -3.12
N ALA A 50 -7.07 -14.02 -4.38
CA ALA A 50 -8.42 -14.38 -4.76
C ALA A 50 -8.42 -15.33 -5.96
N GLN A 51 -9.28 -16.34 -5.90
CA GLN A 51 -9.57 -17.18 -7.07
C GLN A 51 -10.34 -16.36 -8.12
N ILE A 52 -9.80 -16.29 -9.33
CA ILE A 52 -10.33 -15.53 -10.46
C ILE A 52 -10.83 -16.47 -11.54
N SER A 53 -12.00 -16.14 -12.10
CA SER A 53 -12.63 -16.91 -13.17
C SER A 53 -11.91 -16.66 -14.49
N THR A 54 -11.32 -17.70 -15.09
CA THR A 54 -10.59 -17.63 -16.37
C THR A 54 -11.44 -17.10 -17.53
N THR A 55 -12.76 -17.26 -17.46
CA THR A 55 -13.71 -16.77 -18.47
C THR A 55 -14.10 -15.30 -18.32
N LYS A 56 -13.88 -14.70 -17.15
CA LYS A 56 -14.27 -13.30 -16.83
C LYS A 56 -13.07 -12.40 -16.58
N VAL A 57 -11.87 -12.98 -16.49
CA VAL A 57 -10.67 -12.25 -16.12
C VAL A 57 -10.18 -11.40 -17.29
N ASN A 58 -9.85 -10.15 -16.98
CA ASN A 58 -9.17 -9.27 -17.93
C ASN A 58 -7.65 -9.51 -17.81
N LEU A 59 -7.04 -10.04 -18.87
CA LEU A 59 -5.61 -10.36 -18.88
C LEU A 59 -4.73 -9.11 -18.73
N ASN A 60 -5.16 -7.96 -19.28
CA ASN A 60 -4.41 -6.71 -19.17
C ASN A 60 -4.39 -6.21 -17.72
N ASP A 61 -5.50 -6.37 -17.00
CA ASP A 61 -5.59 -6.04 -15.57
C ASP A 61 -4.58 -6.87 -14.76
N LEU A 62 -4.51 -8.20 -15.00
CA LEU A 62 -3.54 -9.05 -14.33
C LEU A 62 -2.09 -8.72 -14.69
N GLN A 63 -1.83 -8.40 -15.96
CA GLN A 63 -0.50 -7.98 -16.39
C GLN A 63 -0.08 -6.67 -15.70
N SER A 64 -1.00 -5.70 -15.57
CA SER A 64 -0.73 -4.45 -14.85
C SER A 64 -0.42 -4.69 -13.36
N LEU A 65 -1.17 -5.59 -12.73
CA LEU A 65 -0.95 -5.97 -11.33
C LEU A 65 0.44 -6.61 -11.15
N ARG A 66 0.79 -7.51 -12.08
CA ARG A 66 2.07 -8.21 -12.04
C ARG A 66 3.25 -7.28 -12.26
N ALA A 67 3.16 -6.40 -13.25
CA ALA A 67 4.18 -5.38 -13.52
C ALA A 67 4.42 -4.50 -12.29
N PHE A 68 3.35 -4.12 -11.59
CA PHE A 68 3.46 -3.35 -10.35
C PHE A 68 4.13 -4.16 -9.23
N GLN A 69 3.78 -5.43 -9.02
CA GLN A 69 4.47 -6.28 -8.03
C GLN A 69 5.98 -6.41 -8.32
N ASP A 70 6.36 -6.60 -9.59
CA ASP A 70 7.76 -6.68 -9.98
C ASP A 70 8.49 -5.34 -9.73
N LYS A 71 7.82 -4.20 -9.97
CA LYS A 71 8.33 -2.86 -9.62
C LYS A 71 8.51 -2.68 -8.11
N LEU A 72 7.55 -3.09 -7.29
CA LEU A 72 7.67 -3.03 -5.81
C LEU A 72 8.86 -3.84 -5.33
N LYS A 73 9.04 -5.05 -5.86
CA LYS A 73 10.18 -5.92 -5.55
C LYS A 73 11.51 -5.27 -5.94
N ALA A 74 11.59 -4.65 -7.12
CA ALA A 74 12.79 -3.93 -7.57
C ALA A 74 13.13 -2.73 -6.66
N LYS A 75 12.12 -2.06 -6.11
CA LYS A 75 12.26 -0.99 -5.10
C LYS A 75 12.50 -1.52 -3.68
N GLY A 76 12.55 -2.84 -3.47
CA GLY A 76 12.67 -3.45 -2.14
C GLY A 76 11.49 -3.16 -1.21
N HIS A 77 10.32 -2.84 -1.77
CA HIS A 77 9.10 -2.59 -1.02
C HIS A 77 8.36 -3.90 -0.76
N PHE A 78 7.92 -4.11 0.48
CA PHE A 78 7.19 -5.31 0.89
C PHE A 78 5.68 -5.08 0.83
N TRP A 79 4.94 -6.12 0.46
CA TRP A 79 3.49 -6.13 0.48
C TRP A 79 2.96 -7.29 1.32
N THR A 80 1.71 -7.17 1.74
CA THR A 80 0.99 -8.19 2.49
C THR A 80 -0.13 -8.78 1.64
N GLU A 81 -0.26 -10.10 1.64
CA GLU A 81 -1.38 -10.77 0.96
C GLU A 81 -2.59 -10.89 1.90
N TYR A 82 -3.80 -10.86 1.35
CA TYR A 82 -5.02 -11.07 2.12
C TYR A 82 -6.10 -11.82 1.35
N ASN A 83 -6.85 -12.65 2.06
CA ASN A 83 -7.98 -13.42 1.49
C ASN A 83 -9.35 -12.85 1.92
N SER A 84 -9.38 -12.01 2.95
CA SER A 84 -10.58 -11.39 3.54
C SER A 84 -10.28 -9.96 3.99
N THR A 85 -11.29 -9.09 4.00
CA THR A 85 -11.15 -7.70 4.46
C THR A 85 -10.78 -7.58 5.93
N GLU A 86 -11.01 -8.61 6.73
CA GLU A 86 -10.68 -8.58 8.16
C GLU A 86 -9.17 -8.63 8.40
N HIS A 87 -8.41 -9.32 7.55
CA HIS A 87 -6.95 -9.43 7.71
C HIS A 87 -6.24 -8.07 7.55
N PRO A 88 -6.47 -7.29 6.46
CA PRO A 88 -5.89 -5.95 6.35
C PRO A 88 -6.36 -5.00 7.45
N LYS A 89 -7.62 -5.09 7.90
CA LYS A 89 -8.13 -4.24 8.98
C LYS A 89 -7.42 -4.51 10.30
N GLN A 90 -7.31 -5.79 10.69
CA GLN A 90 -6.62 -6.19 11.91
C GLN A 90 -5.15 -5.84 11.83
N HIS A 91 -4.46 -6.24 10.77
CA HIS A 91 -3.05 -5.93 10.58
C HIS A 91 -2.82 -4.41 10.60
N PHE A 92 -3.60 -3.63 9.87
CA PHE A 92 -3.44 -2.18 9.85
C PHE A 92 -3.71 -1.55 11.22
N ARG A 93 -4.75 -1.99 11.94
CA ARG A 93 -5.02 -1.55 13.31
C ARG A 93 -3.85 -1.81 14.25
N ASP A 94 -3.31 -3.04 14.23
CA ASP A 94 -2.17 -3.41 15.08
C ASP A 94 -0.93 -2.55 14.76
N GLN A 95 -0.74 -2.15 13.50
CA GLN A 95 0.34 -1.24 13.10
C GLN A 95 0.09 0.18 13.63
N ILE A 96 -1.14 0.68 13.57
CA ILE A 96 -1.50 1.98 14.16
C ILE A 96 -1.28 1.97 15.67
N ASP A 97 -1.76 0.94 16.37
CA ASP A 97 -1.62 0.82 17.83
C ASP A 97 -0.14 0.84 18.24
N LYS A 98 0.73 0.09 17.54
CA LYS A 98 2.19 0.15 17.75
C LYS A 98 2.78 1.54 17.54
N LEU A 99 2.36 2.24 16.48
CA LEU A 99 2.88 3.58 16.18
C LEU A 99 2.43 4.61 17.23
N LEU A 100 1.23 4.45 17.78
CA LEU A 100 0.71 5.27 18.88
C LEU A 100 1.47 4.99 20.17
N ASP A 101 1.70 3.72 20.51
CA ASP A 101 2.46 3.31 21.71
C ASP A 101 3.92 3.82 21.66
N GLU A 102 4.52 3.86 20.46
CA GLU A 102 5.85 4.40 20.22
C GLU A 102 5.89 5.93 20.07
N GLY A 103 4.73 6.62 20.10
CA GLY A 103 4.63 8.07 19.93
C GLY A 103 5.05 8.60 18.55
N LYS A 104 4.99 7.75 17.51
CA LYS A 104 5.42 8.07 16.14
C LYS A 104 4.35 8.78 15.31
N ILE A 105 3.09 8.68 15.72
CA ILE A 105 1.91 9.36 15.14
C ILE A 105 1.02 9.97 16.21
#